data_AF-A0A0N4Y8H1-F1
#
_entry.id   AF-A0A0N4Y8H1-F1
#
_cell.length_a   1.000
_cell.length_b   1.000
_cell.length_c   1.000
_cell.angle_alpha   90.00
_cell.angle_beta   90.00
_cell.angle_gamma   90.00
#
_symmetry.space_group_name_H-M   'P 1'
#
loop_
_entity.id
_entity.type
_entity.pdbx_description
1 polymer ?
#
loop_
_entity_poly.entity_id
_entity_poly.type
_entity_poly.pdbx_seq_one_letter_code
_entity_poly.pdbx_strand_id
1 'polypeptide(L)'
;MIRSWVVLLLISICATNSYKFLVYSPIFGYSHTNFMGVIADTLTEAGHDVTVLMPILDVDQENKTGIKLTKRVIKIPAQEKVTNLMIEKDKIFNRMWTMAPTLSELMKVSFSFSISFHPLKISFVGNRSTSMENLNSRNFTKC
;
A
#
# COMPACT_ATOMS: atom_id res chain seq x y z
N MET A 1 -38.09 -28.20 -16.63
CA MET A 1 -37.88 -26.78 -16.22
C MET A 1 -36.62 -26.59 -15.37
N ILE A 2 -36.43 -27.33 -14.27
CA ILE A 2 -35.25 -27.19 -13.36
C ILE A 2 -33.88 -27.34 -14.06
N ARG A 3 -33.77 -28.27 -15.01
CA ARG A 3 -32.52 -28.54 -15.76
C ARG A 3 -32.04 -27.35 -16.60
N SER A 4 -32.95 -26.47 -17.06
CA SER A 4 -32.57 -25.29 -17.84
C SER A 4 -32.08 -24.13 -16.96
N TRP A 5 -32.55 -24.06 -15.71
CA TRP A 5 -32.13 -23.04 -14.75
C TRP A 5 -30.73 -23.31 -14.22
N VAL A 6 -30.38 -24.59 -14.02
CA VAL A 6 -29.03 -25.00 -13.64
C VAL A 6 -28.02 -24.63 -14.73
N VAL A 7 -28.36 -24.82 -16.01
CA VAL A 7 -27.50 -24.46 -17.14
C VAL A 7 -27.32 -22.93 -17.25
N LEU A 8 -28.40 -22.16 -17.07
CA LEU A 8 -28.34 -20.69 -17.08
C LEU A 8 -27.43 -20.16 -15.96
N LEU A 9 -27.53 -20.76 -14.77
CA LEU A 9 -26.73 -20.40 -13.60
C LEU A 9 -25.25 -20.76 -13.80
N LEU A 10 -24.95 -21.92 -14.42
CA LEU A 10 -23.57 -22.28 -14.79
C LEU A 10 -22.95 -21.29 -15.79
N ILE A 11 -23.69 -20.88 -16.82
CA ILE A 11 -23.21 -19.94 -17.83
C ILE A 11 -22.93 -18.57 -17.19
N SER A 12 -23.77 -18.13 -16.25
CA SER A 12 -23.58 -16.88 -15.52
C SER A 12 -22.32 -16.89 -14.65
N ILE A 13 -21.98 -18.02 -14.02
CA ILE A 13 -20.75 -18.13 -13.21
C ILE A 13 -19.52 -18.16 -14.12
N CYS A 14 -19.60 -18.77 -15.31
CA CYS A 14 -18.50 -18.76 -16.28
C CYS A 14 -18.26 -17.39 -16.93
N ALA A 15 -19.24 -16.49 -16.91
CA ALA A 15 -19.15 -15.16 -17.51
C ALA A 15 -18.50 -14.09 -16.60
N THR A 16 -18.10 -14.43 -15.37
CA THR A 16 -17.48 -13.47 -14.45
C THR A 16 -16.04 -13.15 -14.87
N ASN A 17 -15.77 -11.90 -15.21
CA ASN A 17 -14.43 -11.45 -15.55
C ASN A 17 -13.59 -11.17 -14.30
N SER A 18 -12.40 -11.76 -14.24
CA SER A 18 -11.38 -11.41 -13.25
C SER A 18 -10.62 -10.16 -13.71
N TYR A 19 -10.78 -9.05 -12.99
CA TYR A 19 -10.01 -7.83 -13.23
C TYR A 19 -8.60 -7.92 -12.65
N LYS A 20 -7.68 -7.14 -13.24
CA LYS A 20 -6.33 -6.96 -12.73
C LYS A 20 -6.26 -5.69 -11.88
N PHE A 21 -6.01 -5.83 -10.59
CA PHE A 21 -5.85 -4.70 -9.68
C PHE A 21 -4.38 -4.49 -9.30
N LEU A 22 -3.98 -3.22 -9.29
CA LEU A 22 -2.72 -2.78 -8.71
C LEU A 22 -3.01 -2.01 -7.42
N VAL A 23 -2.63 -2.59 -6.29
CA VAL A 23 -2.76 -1.94 -4.98
C VAL A 23 -1.42 -1.31 -4.63
N TYR A 24 -1.36 0.02 -4.61
CA TYR A 24 -0.18 0.76 -4.18
C TYR A 24 -0.24 1.04 -2.68
N SER A 25 0.67 0.46 -1.91
CA SER A 25 0.67 0.54 -0.45
C SER A 25 2.09 0.77 0.11
N PRO A 26 2.56 2.03 0.18
CA PRO A 26 3.82 2.35 0.84
C PRO A 26 3.80 1.96 2.32
N ILE A 27 4.90 1.37 2.78
CA ILE A 27 5.11 0.96 4.17
C ILE A 27 5.66 2.15 4.96
N PHE A 28 4.77 2.98 5.50
CA PHE A 28 5.12 4.10 6.40
C PHE A 28 4.48 4.00 7.80
N GLY A 29 3.55 3.06 7.98
CA GLY A 29 2.85 2.88 9.24
C GLY A 29 1.91 1.67 9.19
N TYR A 30 1.83 0.95 10.31
CA TYR A 30 1.11 -0.33 10.40
C TYR A 30 -0.37 -0.23 10.07
N SER A 31 -1.05 0.85 10.50
CA SER A 31 -2.48 1.03 10.25
C SER A 31 -2.79 1.14 8.76
N HIS A 32 -2.00 1.93 8.02
CA HIS A 32 -2.15 2.10 6.58
C HIS A 32 -1.84 0.80 5.83
N THR A 33 -0.70 0.14 6.13
CA THR A 33 -0.35 -1.11 5.46
C THR A 33 -1.37 -2.21 5.73
N ASN A 34 -1.86 -2.31 6.96
CA ASN A 34 -2.90 -3.27 7.32
C ASN A 34 -4.21 -3.03 6.57
N PHE A 35 -4.68 -1.78 6.50
CA PHE A 35 -5.89 -1.43 5.76
C PHE A 35 -5.77 -1.79 4.27
N MET A 36 -4.65 -1.43 3.64
CA MET A 36 -4.40 -1.75 2.23
C MET A 36 -4.23 -3.26 2.00
N GLY A 37 -3.65 -3.98 2.96
CA GLY A 37 -3.53 -5.43 2.92
C GLY A 37 -4.89 -6.14 2.95
N VAL A 38 -5.81 -5.67 3.79
CA VAL A 38 -7.20 -6.17 3.83
C VAL A 38 -7.90 -5.93 2.49
N ILE A 39 -7.75 -4.74 1.89
CA ILE A 39 -8.32 -4.47 0.56
C ILE A 39 -7.78 -5.45 -0.49
N ALA A 40 -6.47 -5.66 -0.52
CA ALA A 40 -5.84 -6.58 -1.46
C ALA A 40 -6.35 -8.01 -1.29
N ASP A 41 -6.51 -8.46 -0.04
CA ASP A 41 -7.03 -9.79 0.26
C ASP A 41 -8.51 -9.94 -0.11
N THR A 42 -9.35 -8.94 0.17
CA THR A 42 -10.76 -8.95 -0.22
C THR A 42 -10.92 -9.01 -1.74
N LEU A 43 -10.10 -8.26 -2.49
CA LEU A 43 -10.11 -8.32 -3.96
C LEU A 43 -9.62 -9.68 -4.47
N THR A 44 -8.61 -10.27 -3.82
CA THR A 44 -8.11 -11.61 -4.16
C THR A 44 -9.16 -12.68 -3.86
N GLU A 45 -9.86 -12.59 -2.73
CA GLU A 45 -10.93 -13.48 -2.31
C GLU A 45 -12.13 -13.43 -3.27
N ALA A 46 -12.42 -12.25 -3.84
CA ALA A 46 -13.41 -12.08 -4.90
C ALA A 46 -13.00 -12.69 -6.26
N GLY A 47 -11.80 -13.27 -6.37
CA GLY A 47 -11.30 -13.93 -7.59
C GLY A 47 -10.56 -13.03 -8.56
N HIS A 48 -10.13 -11.83 -8.14
CA HIS A 48 -9.38 -10.90 -8.98
C HIS A 48 -7.86 -11.16 -9.00
N ASP A 49 -7.19 -10.78 -10.09
CA ASP A 49 -5.72 -10.78 -10.16
C ASP A 49 -5.18 -9.52 -9.49
N VAL A 50 -4.82 -9.64 -8.21
CA VAL A 50 -4.26 -8.54 -7.44
C VAL A 50 -2.74 -8.60 -7.42
N THR A 51 -2.11 -7.44 -7.62
CA THR A 51 -0.69 -7.21 -7.38
C THR A 51 -0.54 -6.05 -6.40
N VAL A 52 0.22 -6.25 -5.32
CA VAL A 52 0.49 -5.20 -4.34
C VAL A 52 1.90 -4.66 -4.53
N LEU A 53 2.02 -3.35 -4.73
CA LEU A 53 3.30 -2.65 -4.81
C LEU A 53 3.56 -1.91 -3.49
N MET A 54 4.65 -2.28 -2.81
CA MET A 54 4.96 -1.81 -1.46
C MET A 54 6.36 -1.20 -1.38
N PRO A 55 6.50 0.12 -1.61
CA PRO A 55 7.72 0.84 -1.25
C PRO A 55 7.95 0.85 0.25
N ILE A 56 9.14 0.39 0.66
CA ILE A 56 9.57 0.41 2.06
C ILE A 56 10.03 1.83 2.39
N LEU A 57 9.46 2.41 3.45
CA LEU A 57 9.86 3.71 3.98
C LEU A 57 10.25 3.57 5.44
N ASP A 58 9.47 2.79 6.18
CA ASP A 58 9.73 2.38 7.56
C ASP A 58 10.21 0.92 7.55
N VAL A 59 11.52 0.74 7.76
CA VAL A 59 12.19 -0.57 7.75
C VAL A 59 11.68 -1.46 8.88
N ASP A 60 11.34 -0.87 10.04
CA ASP A 60 10.86 -1.63 11.20
C ASP A 60 9.48 -2.26 10.97
N GLN A 61 8.74 -1.75 9.98
CA GLN A 61 7.41 -2.24 9.62
C GLN A 61 7.41 -3.06 8.31
N GLU A 62 8.57 -3.35 7.71
CA GLU A 62 8.67 -4.06 6.43
C GLU A 62 7.92 -5.41 6.44
N ASN A 63 7.94 -6.11 7.58
CA ASN A 63 7.32 -7.42 7.72
C ASN A 63 5.83 -7.35 8.10
N LYS A 64 5.29 -6.16 8.35
CA LYS A 64 3.90 -5.96 8.79
C LYS A 64 3.04 -5.42 7.65
N THR A 65 2.88 -6.26 6.62
CA THR A 65 2.12 -5.92 5.41
C THR A 65 0.62 -6.04 5.57
N GLY A 66 0.14 -6.84 6.54
CA GLY A 66 -1.28 -7.12 6.76
C GLY A 66 -1.93 -8.03 5.70
N ILE A 67 -1.14 -8.49 4.73
CA ILE A 67 -1.58 -9.37 3.64
C ILE A 67 -1.51 -10.83 4.09
N LYS A 68 -2.58 -11.58 3.86
CA LYS A 68 -2.71 -13.01 4.21
C LYS A 68 -2.93 -13.89 2.98
N LEU A 69 -3.72 -13.43 2.00
CA LEU A 69 -4.14 -14.22 0.84
C LEU A 69 -3.38 -13.82 -0.43
N THR A 70 -3.12 -12.52 -0.60
CA THR A 70 -2.53 -11.99 -1.83
C THR A 70 -1.06 -12.38 -1.94
N LYS A 71 -0.74 -13.35 -2.81
CA LYS A 71 0.63 -13.86 -2.96
C LYS A 71 1.57 -12.92 -3.70
N ARG A 72 1.03 -12.02 -4.51
CA ARG A 72 1.81 -11.18 -5.42
C ARG A 72 2.10 -9.83 -4.80
N VAL A 73 3.21 -9.77 -4.07
CA VAL A 73 3.69 -8.57 -3.38
C VAL A 73 5.06 -8.21 -3.93
N ILE A 74 5.18 -6.98 -4.45
CA ILE A 74 6.43 -6.41 -4.96
C ILE A 74 6.90 -5.38 -3.93
N LYS A 75 7.98 -5.70 -3.22
CA LYS A 75 8.61 -4.78 -2.28
C LYS A 75 9.69 -3.98 -2.98
N ILE A 76 9.68 -2.68 -2.74
CA ILE A 76 10.70 -1.75 -3.23
C ILE A 76 11.56 -1.35 -2.03
N PRO A 77 12.90 -1.55 -2.08
CA PRO A 77 13.77 -1.19 -0.97
C PRO A 77 13.78 0.32 -0.73
N ALA A 78 13.94 0.70 0.55
CA ALA A 78 14.10 2.09 0.96
C ALA A 78 15.44 2.65 0.46
N GLN A 79 15.46 3.92 0.07
CA GLN A 79 16.70 4.65 -0.18
C GLN A 79 17.29 5.13 1.15
N GLU A 80 18.62 5.13 1.27
CA GLU A 80 19.34 5.54 2.50
C GLU A 80 18.87 6.91 3.03
N LYS A 81 18.67 7.89 2.14
CA LYS A 81 18.17 9.22 2.47
C LYS A 81 16.78 9.21 3.12
N VAL A 82 15.94 8.25 2.77
CA VAL A 82 14.58 8.09 3.27
C VAL A 82 14.59 7.40 4.63
N THR A 83 15.45 6.39 4.79
CA THR A 83 15.68 5.70 6.07
C THR A 83 16.12 6.67 7.15
N ASN A 84 17.08 7.57 6.85
CA ASN A 84 17.57 8.57 7.80
C ASN A 84 16.48 9.54 8.28
N LEU A 85 15.52 9.87 7.41
CA LEU A 85 14.41 10.75 7.75
C LEU A 85 13.29 10.04 8.52
N MET A 86 13.14 8.72 8.33
CA MET A 86 12.20 7.88 9.07
C MET A 86 12.72 7.47 10.47
N ILE A 87 14.03 7.45 10.71
CA ILE A 87 14.60 7.20 12.05
C ILE A 87 14.14 8.26 13.08
N GLU A 88 13.83 9.49 12.65
CA GLU A 88 13.34 10.53 13.56
C GLU A 88 11.83 10.44 13.85
N LYS A 89 11.13 9.51 13.21
CA LYS A 89 9.67 9.36 13.29
C LYS A 89 9.19 9.15 14.73
N ASP A 90 9.87 8.28 15.49
CA ASP A 90 9.50 7.99 16.88
C ASP A 90 9.67 9.19 17.80
N LYS A 91 10.69 10.02 17.55
CA LYS A 91 10.89 11.27 18.30
C LYS A 91 9.75 12.25 18.02
N ILE A 92 9.30 12.34 16.77
CA ILE A 92 8.20 13.22 16.37
C ILE A 92 6.87 12.72 16.98
N PHE A 93 6.58 11.42 16.89
CA PHE A 93 5.37 10.85 17.49
C PHE A 93 5.36 10.98 19.01
N ASN A 94 6.49 10.73 19.67
CA ASN A 94 6.58 10.90 21.13
C ASN A 94 6.39 12.36 21.55
N ARG A 95 6.96 13.32 20.80
CA ARG A 95 6.69 14.75 21.01
C ARG A 95 5.23 15.10 20.80
N MET A 96 4.59 14.58 19.76
CA MET A 96 3.16 14.79 19.52
C MET A 96 2.30 14.29 20.68
N TRP A 97 2.66 13.14 21.28
CA TRP A 97 1.91 12.56 22.40
C TRP A 97 2.12 13.30 23.71
N THR A 98 3.29 13.90 23.93
CA THR A 98 3.68 14.56 25.19
C THR A 98 3.64 16.09 25.14
N MET A 99 3.32 16.69 23.99
CA MET A 99 3.32 18.14 23.83
C MET A 99 2.25 18.82 24.68
N ALA A 100 2.57 20.01 25.17
CA ALA A 100 1.56 20.89 25.74
C ALA A 100 0.59 21.35 24.63
N PRO A 101 -0.70 21.56 24.94
CA PRO A 101 -1.71 22.01 23.98
C PRO A 101 -1.58 23.53 23.70
N THR A 102 -0.39 23.97 23.29
CA THR A 102 -0.11 25.36 22.93
C THR A 102 0.01 25.50 21.41
N LEU A 103 -0.39 26.66 20.88
CA LEU A 103 -0.36 26.91 19.43
C LEU A 103 1.05 26.78 18.84
N SER A 104 2.09 27.17 19.59
CA SER A 104 3.48 27.06 19.14
C SER A 104 3.95 25.61 19.00
N GLU A 105 3.62 24.75 19.96
CA GLU A 105 3.98 23.33 19.90
C GLU A 105 3.19 22.60 18.83
N LEU A 106 1.89 22.93 18.69
CA LEU A 106 1.05 22.43 17.61
C LEU A 106 1.64 22.78 16.23
N MET A 107 2.05 24.04 16.03
CA MET A 107 2.68 24.48 14.78
C MET A 107 3.99 23.73 14.51
N LYS A 108 4.88 23.59 15.51
CA LYS A 108 6.15 22.86 15.35
C LYS A 108 5.92 21.41 14.93
N VAL A 109 5.03 20.70 15.62
CA VAL A 109 4.70 19.30 15.30
C VAL A 109 4.06 19.18 13.92
N SER A 110 3.18 20.11 13.55
CA SER A 110 2.56 20.14 12.21
C SER A 110 3.61 20.28 11.10
N PHE A 111 4.59 21.17 11.26
CA PHE A 111 5.68 21.32 10.28
C PHE A 111 6.57 20.08 10.22
N SER A 112 7.00 19.54 11.38
CA SER A 112 7.82 18.32 11.43
C SER A 112 7.12 17.14 10.78
N PHE A 113 5.83 16.93 11.09
CA PHE A 113 5.02 15.88 10.49
C PHE A 113 4.92 16.05 8.97
N SER A 114 4.69 17.29 8.48
CA SER A 114 4.63 17.56 7.04
C SER A 114 5.94 17.25 6.32
N ILE A 115 7.10 17.46 6.94
CA ILE A 115 8.41 17.13 6.38
C ILE A 115 8.62 15.61 6.34
N SER A 116 8.09 14.86 7.32
CA SER A 116 8.17 13.38 7.34
C SER A 116 7.42 12.70 6.18
N PHE A 117 6.46 13.37 5.51
CA PHE A 117 5.82 12.85 4.29
C PHE A 117 6.56 13.21 2.99
N HIS A 118 7.52 14.15 3.05
CA HIS A 118 8.37 14.49 1.90
C HIS A 118 9.14 13.29 1.30
N PRO A 119 9.74 12.38 2.09
CA PRO A 119 10.44 11.22 1.56
C PRO A 119 9.51 10.23 0.83
N LEU A 120 8.21 10.25 1.12
CA LEU A 120 7.20 9.46 0.42
C LEU A 120 7.14 9.84 -1.08
N LYS A 121 7.28 11.13 -1.38
CA LYS A 121 7.42 11.64 -2.77
C LYS A 121 8.75 11.22 -3.37
N ILE A 122 9.84 11.29 -2.62
CA ILE A 122 11.19 10.96 -3.11
C ILE A 122 11.28 9.47 -3.47
N SER A 123 10.81 8.56 -2.61
CA SER A 123 10.82 7.13 -2.93
C SER A 123 9.97 6.79 -4.15
N PHE A 124 8.81 7.42 -4.31
CA PHE A 124 7.94 7.20 -5.46
C PHE A 124 8.58 7.70 -6.78
N VAL A 125 9.22 8.87 -6.76
CA VAL A 125 9.89 9.42 -7.94
C VAL A 125 11.21 8.72 -8.23
N GLY A 126 12.01 8.44 -7.19
CA GLY A 126 13.33 7.84 -7.29
C GLY A 126 13.29 6.41 -7.78
N ASN A 127 12.25 5.64 -7.43
CA ASN A 127 12.11 4.26 -7.88
C ASN A 127 11.08 4.10 -9.02
N ARG A 128 10.78 5.19 -9.75
CA ARG A 128 9.77 5.18 -10.80
C ARG A 128 10.11 4.19 -11.91
N SER A 129 11.37 4.14 -12.37
CA SER A 129 11.78 3.28 -13.48
C SER A 129 11.60 1.79 -13.16
N THR A 130 12.13 1.34 -12.03
CA THR A 130 12.01 -0.05 -11.55
C THR A 130 10.57 -0.42 -11.21
N SER A 131 9.79 0.50 -10.62
CA SER A 131 8.36 0.30 -10.40
C SER A 131 7.63 0.10 -11.73
N MET A 132 7.90 0.97 -12.71
CA MET A 132 7.24 0.94 -14.00
C MET A 132 7.65 -0.27 -14.84
N GLU A 133 8.91 -0.70 -14.77
CA GLU A 133 9.40 -1.92 -15.44
C GLU A 133 8.68 -3.17 -14.92
N ASN A 134 8.58 -3.31 -13.59
CA ASN A 134 7.85 -4.40 -12.97
C ASN A 134 6.36 -4.40 -13.37
N LEU A 135 5.74 -3.22 -13.47
CA LEU A 135 4.33 -3.08 -13.81
C LEU A 135 4.02 -3.24 -15.31
N ASN A 136 4.90 -2.75 -16.19
CA ASN A 136 4.72 -2.80 -17.64
C ASN A 136 4.71 -4.24 -18.18
N SER A 137 5.43 -5.16 -17.52
CA SER A 137 5.40 -6.59 -17.86
C SER A 137 4.02 -7.25 -17.72
N ARG A 138 3.07 -6.62 -17.01
CA ARG A 138 1.83 -7.27 -16.56
C ARG A 138 0.59 -6.93 -17.38
N ASN A 139 0.69 -6.01 -18.34
CA ASN A 139 -0.42 -5.56 -19.19
C ASN A 139 -1.69 -5.29 -18.36
N PHE A 140 -1.59 -4.36 -17.40
CA PHE A 140 -2.78 -3.83 -16.72
C PHE A 140 -3.65 -3.12 -17.75
N THR A 141 -4.93 -3.47 -17.80
CA THR A 141 -5.90 -2.81 -18.69
C THR A 141 -5.97 -1.35 -18.31
N LYS A 142 -5.63 -0.45 -19.23
CA LYS A 142 -5.86 0.99 -19.03
C LYS A 142 -7.37 1.18 -18.91
N CYS A 143 -7.82 1.72 -17.77
CA CYS A 143 -9.18 2.24 -17.65
C CYS A 143 -9.35 3.43 -18.59
#